data_AF-A0A972VZS5-F1
#
_entry.id   AF-A0A972VZS5-F1
#
_cell.length_a   1.000
_cell.length_b   1.000
_cell.length_c   1.000
_cell.angle_alpha   90.00
_cell.angle_beta   90.00
_cell.angle_gamma   90.00
#
_symmetry.space_group_name_H-M   'P 1'
#
loop_
_entity.id
_entity.type
_entity.pdbx_description
1 polymer ?
#
loop_
_entity_poly.entity_id
_entity_poly.type
_entity_poly.pdbx_seq_one_letter_code
_entity_poly.pdbx_strand_id
1 'polypeptide(L)'
;GIIAKSILSLAKYSKSRVILTGTPLPNGFEDLQNLYKYIWPTKNIIKFYPFQLKQMGSSLHDSRISELMNNISPYYVRIKKSDLGIPTPIEHSPIKVKMGKEQRRIYDFIENKYIASINGDNQQGTFRNQLTKAKLIRLMQVATNPSLLNKPLEEYYKDKGFSDNIMIDDSEILSKISQYTKNEIPAKFEYLLELIKPMVESGKKIIIWTTFVKNITDLEIFLSNYGISSKAIYGEIPVDSDDDFDVETREKIINEFHKENSSFKVLLANPFSVSESISLHKACHIAVYLERTFNAGHFIQSKDRIHRYGLNADSVTEYYYMTCEDSIDETIHERLKFKERRMNEAIEKNPIPLFFNALDEDFANQDIKAIIKDYVKRNN
;
A
#
# COMPACT_ATOMS: atom_id res chain seq x y z
N GLY A 1 15.88 10.49 -14.22
CA GLY A 1 16.60 9.22 -14.36
C GLY A 1 16.96 8.93 -15.82
N ILE A 2 17.67 7.84 -16.08
CA ILE A 2 18.10 7.41 -17.42
C ILE A 2 16.89 7.17 -18.34
N ILE A 3 15.88 6.46 -17.84
CA ILE A 3 14.62 6.16 -18.59
C ILE A 3 13.94 7.45 -19.07
N ALA A 4 13.78 8.45 -18.19
CA ALA A 4 13.14 9.71 -18.57
C ALA A 4 13.91 10.46 -19.68
N LYS A 5 15.25 10.43 -19.68
CA LYS A 5 16.06 11.03 -20.75
C LYS A 5 15.86 10.30 -22.08
N SER A 6 15.81 8.96 -22.05
CA SER A 6 15.56 8.14 -23.24
C SER A 6 14.15 8.35 -23.80
N ILE A 7 13.12 8.41 -22.95
CA ILE A 7 11.75 8.71 -23.38
C ILE A 7 11.66 10.11 -24.02
N LEU A 8 12.31 11.12 -23.43
CA LEU A 8 12.34 12.47 -23.99
C LEU A 8 13.10 12.54 -25.33
N SER A 9 14.13 11.72 -25.57
CA SER A 9 14.81 11.67 -26.87
C SER A 9 13.93 11.00 -27.94
N LEU A 10 13.21 9.94 -27.56
CA LEU A 10 12.25 9.25 -28.44
C LEU A 10 11.09 10.15 -28.86
N ALA A 11 10.71 11.12 -28.02
CA ALA A 11 9.61 12.04 -28.30
C ALA A 11 9.73 12.69 -29.70
N LYS A 12 10.94 12.97 -30.20
CA LYS A 12 11.17 13.59 -31.51
C LYS A 12 10.74 12.71 -32.70
N TYR A 13 10.71 11.40 -32.51
CA TYR A 13 10.36 10.43 -33.55
C TYR A 13 8.90 9.98 -33.48
N SER A 14 8.20 10.28 -32.38
CA SER A 14 6.79 9.93 -32.20
C SER A 14 5.86 10.91 -32.92
N LYS A 15 4.95 10.40 -33.75
CA LYS A 15 3.90 11.20 -34.41
C LYS A 15 2.85 11.73 -33.41
N SER A 16 2.53 10.91 -32.40
CA SER A 16 1.57 11.23 -31.33
C SER A 16 2.10 10.72 -30.00
N ARG A 17 1.77 11.41 -28.90
CA ARG A 17 2.22 11.09 -27.54
C ARG A 17 1.06 11.28 -26.57
N VAL A 18 0.82 10.27 -25.74
CA VAL A 18 -0.22 10.28 -24.70
C VAL A 18 0.43 9.83 -23.40
N ILE A 19 0.07 10.49 -22.30
CA ILE A 19 0.48 10.07 -20.95
C ILE A 19 -0.78 9.66 -20.20
N LEU A 20 -0.75 8.46 -19.62
CA LEU A 20 -1.78 7.98 -18.70
C LEU A 20 -1.22 8.05 -17.28
N THR A 21 -1.92 8.72 -16.39
CA THR A 21 -1.53 8.80 -14.97
C THR A 21 -2.76 8.87 -14.09
N GLY A 22 -2.79 8.03 -13.05
CA GLY A 22 -3.82 8.07 -12.01
C GLY A 22 -3.57 9.16 -10.96
N THR A 23 -2.34 9.68 -10.89
CA THR A 23 -1.89 10.71 -9.94
C THR A 23 -0.95 11.68 -10.66
N PRO A 24 -1.47 12.76 -11.27
CA PRO A 24 -0.70 13.55 -12.23
C PRO A 24 0.45 14.38 -11.64
N LEU A 25 0.50 14.62 -10.33
CA LEU A 25 1.41 15.60 -9.69
C LEU A 25 2.02 15.13 -8.37
N PRO A 26 2.65 13.94 -8.26
CA PRO A 26 3.15 13.40 -6.98
C PRO A 26 4.12 14.33 -6.23
N ASN A 27 4.93 15.12 -6.95
CA ASN A 27 5.94 16.01 -6.37
C ASN A 27 5.52 17.50 -6.37
N GLY A 28 4.39 17.85 -6.97
CA GLY A 28 3.93 19.23 -7.15
C GLY A 28 3.74 19.61 -8.62
N PHE A 29 3.58 20.91 -8.90
CA PHE A 29 3.41 21.42 -10.27
C PHE A 29 4.67 21.26 -11.12
N GLU A 30 5.82 21.03 -10.50
CA GLU A 30 7.10 20.79 -11.16
C GLU A 30 7.04 19.56 -12.08
N ASP A 31 6.22 18.56 -11.73
CA ASP A 31 6.04 17.36 -12.55
C ASP A 31 5.45 17.67 -13.92
N LEU A 32 4.59 18.69 -14.02
CA LEU A 32 3.98 19.11 -15.28
C LEU A 32 5.01 19.46 -16.33
N GLN A 33 6.16 20.01 -15.93
CA GLN A 33 7.18 20.43 -16.88
C GLN A 33 7.73 19.25 -17.67
N ASN A 34 7.98 18.12 -17.01
CA ASN A 34 8.47 16.92 -17.68
C ASN A 34 7.37 16.27 -18.52
N LEU A 35 6.14 16.22 -18.01
CA LEU A 35 4.99 15.64 -18.72
C LEU A 35 4.71 16.39 -20.03
N TYR A 36 4.60 17.72 -19.99
CA TYR A 36 4.29 18.52 -21.17
C TYR A 36 5.48 18.67 -22.12
N LYS A 37 6.72 18.65 -21.62
CA LYS A 37 7.91 18.59 -22.47
C LYS A 37 7.96 17.28 -23.26
N TYR A 38 7.44 16.18 -22.71
CA TYR A 38 7.28 14.94 -23.45
C TYR A 38 6.10 15.04 -24.45
N ILE A 39 4.90 15.41 -23.99
CA ILE A 39 3.70 15.48 -24.84
C ILE A 39 3.92 16.41 -26.05
N TRP A 40 4.59 17.55 -25.85
CA TRP A 40 4.79 18.55 -26.89
C TRP A 40 6.15 19.30 -26.76
N PRO A 41 7.27 18.69 -27.18
CA PRO A 41 8.61 19.23 -26.96
C PRO A 41 8.88 20.54 -27.71
N THR A 42 8.12 20.84 -28.76
CA THR A 42 8.27 22.06 -29.57
C THR A 42 7.43 23.23 -29.09
N LYS A 43 6.50 23.03 -28.14
CA LYS A 43 5.59 24.08 -27.65
C LYS A 43 5.84 24.33 -26.18
N ASN A 44 6.02 25.59 -25.83
CA ASN A 44 6.13 25.99 -24.44
C ASN A 44 4.74 26.10 -23.80
N ILE A 45 4.18 24.97 -23.38
CA ILE A 45 2.87 24.90 -22.71
C ILE A 45 2.98 25.42 -21.27
N ILE A 46 4.03 25.01 -20.55
CA ILE A 46 4.30 25.45 -19.17
C ILE A 46 5.16 26.71 -19.20
N LYS A 47 4.51 27.87 -19.08
CA LYS A 47 5.15 29.19 -19.15
C LYS A 47 5.86 29.63 -17.85
N PHE A 48 6.03 28.72 -16.89
CA PHE A 48 6.59 29.00 -15.58
C PHE A 48 7.92 28.26 -15.37
N TYR A 49 8.83 28.89 -14.65
CA TYR A 49 10.09 28.27 -14.25
C TYR A 49 9.88 27.24 -13.12
N PRO A 50 10.77 26.24 -12.98
CA PRO A 50 10.68 25.23 -11.92
C PRO A 50 10.47 25.81 -10.52
N PHE A 51 11.17 26.90 -10.18
CA PHE A 51 11.04 27.52 -8.86
C PHE A 51 9.67 28.18 -8.64
N GLN A 52 9.04 28.70 -9.70
CA GLN A 52 7.70 29.29 -9.63
C GLN A 52 6.65 28.19 -9.45
N LEU A 53 6.78 27.08 -10.20
CA LEU A 53 5.92 25.90 -10.03
C LEU A 53 5.99 25.36 -8.61
N LYS A 54 7.19 25.28 -8.04
CA LYS A 54 7.40 24.90 -6.63
C LYS A 54 6.71 25.85 -5.64
N GLN A 55 6.82 27.16 -5.87
CA GLN A 55 6.19 28.17 -5.02
C GLN A 55 4.66 28.12 -5.09
N MET A 56 4.11 27.93 -6.30
CA MET A 56 2.69 27.73 -6.52
C MET A 56 2.20 26.44 -5.84
N GLY A 57 3.06 25.41 -5.82
CA GLY A 57 3.01 24.27 -4.91
C GLY A 57 2.55 24.66 -3.50
N SER A 58 3.31 25.58 -2.90
CA SER A 58 3.25 25.89 -1.46
C SER A 58 2.05 26.72 -1.03
N SER A 59 1.27 27.26 -1.96
CA SER A 59 0.15 28.15 -1.66
C SER A 59 -1.04 27.89 -2.57
N LEU A 60 -2.14 27.38 -1.99
CA LEU A 60 -3.39 27.12 -2.71
C LEU A 60 -4.07 28.40 -3.24
N HIS A 61 -3.65 29.58 -2.78
CA HIS A 61 -4.20 30.88 -3.18
C HIS A 61 -3.30 31.65 -4.16
N ASP A 62 -2.31 30.98 -4.75
CA ASP A 62 -1.44 31.61 -5.73
C ASP A 62 -2.21 31.94 -7.02
N SER A 63 -2.30 33.23 -7.36
CA SER A 63 -3.01 33.73 -8.53
C SER A 63 -2.54 33.11 -9.86
N ARG A 64 -1.29 32.62 -9.93
CA ARG A 64 -0.71 31.99 -11.14
C ARG A 64 -1.29 30.61 -11.42
N ILE A 65 -1.92 29.96 -10.43
CA ILE A 65 -2.49 28.61 -10.58
C ILE A 65 -3.58 28.62 -11.65
N SER A 66 -4.45 29.63 -11.66
CA SER A 66 -5.49 29.75 -12.67
C SER A 66 -4.92 29.86 -14.09
N GLU A 67 -3.84 30.62 -14.27
CA GLU A 67 -3.16 30.72 -15.57
C GLU A 67 -2.52 29.39 -15.99
N LEU A 68 -1.83 28.72 -15.06
CA LEU A 68 -1.24 27.40 -15.30
C LEU A 68 -2.31 26.38 -15.73
N MET A 69 -3.45 26.35 -15.05
CA MET A 69 -4.56 25.45 -15.37
C MET A 69 -5.15 25.74 -16.75
N ASN A 70 -5.32 27.02 -17.11
CA ASN A 70 -5.78 27.41 -18.44
C ASN A 70 -4.80 27.02 -19.54
N ASN A 71 -3.48 27.11 -19.29
CA ASN A 71 -2.45 26.70 -20.25
C ASN A 71 -2.51 25.19 -20.54
N ILE A 72 -2.82 24.37 -19.53
CA ILE A 72 -2.80 22.91 -19.65
C ILE A 72 -4.15 22.29 -20.03
N SER A 73 -5.27 22.97 -19.74
CA SER A 73 -6.63 22.45 -19.96
C SER A 73 -6.90 21.88 -21.36
N PRO A 74 -6.37 22.44 -22.47
CA PRO A 74 -6.61 21.86 -23.80
C PRO A 74 -5.92 20.52 -24.05
N TYR A 75 -4.97 20.13 -23.20
CA TYR A 75 -4.07 19.00 -23.40
C TYR A 75 -4.28 17.88 -22.39
N TYR A 76 -5.28 18.02 -21.54
CA TYR A 76 -5.51 17.13 -20.42
C TYR A 76 -7.01 16.86 -20.27
N VAL A 77 -7.32 15.59 -20.07
CA VAL A 77 -8.67 15.13 -19.72
C VAL A 77 -8.55 14.38 -18.40
N ARG A 78 -9.52 14.63 -17.51
CA ARG A 78 -9.69 13.87 -16.28
C ARG A 78 -11.13 13.51 -16.09
N ILE A 79 -11.33 12.29 -15.62
CA ILE A 79 -12.61 11.76 -15.19
C ILE A 79 -12.46 11.46 -13.69
N LYS A 80 -13.32 12.05 -12.86
CA LYS A 80 -13.32 11.82 -11.42
C LYS A 80 -14.06 10.52 -11.09
N LYS A 81 -13.86 9.97 -9.89
CA LYS A 81 -14.63 8.78 -9.48
C LYS A 81 -16.12 9.10 -9.34
N SER A 82 -16.42 10.31 -8.87
CA SER A 82 -17.79 10.84 -8.78
C SER A 82 -18.50 10.90 -10.14
N ASP A 83 -17.76 11.09 -11.24
CA ASP A 83 -18.32 11.13 -12.60
C ASP A 83 -18.65 9.74 -13.17
N LEU A 84 -18.12 8.67 -12.56
CA LEU A 84 -18.19 7.30 -13.09
C LEU A 84 -19.41 6.50 -12.61
N GLY A 85 -20.21 7.05 -11.69
CA GLY A 85 -21.42 6.39 -11.19
C GLY A 85 -21.17 5.03 -10.52
N ILE A 86 -19.98 4.81 -9.97
CA ILE A 86 -19.60 3.54 -9.35
C ILE A 86 -20.37 3.39 -8.03
N PRO A 87 -21.02 2.24 -7.74
CA PRO A 87 -21.71 2.01 -6.48
C PRO A 87 -20.82 2.27 -5.27
N THR A 88 -21.36 2.85 -4.20
CA THR A 88 -20.57 3.13 -2.99
C THR A 88 -20.20 1.81 -2.32
N PRO A 89 -18.91 1.58 -1.99
CA PRO A 89 -18.51 0.36 -1.31
C PRO A 89 -18.92 0.39 0.17
N ILE A 90 -19.08 -0.77 0.77
CA ILE A 90 -19.29 -0.95 2.20
C ILE A 90 -17.93 -1.02 2.90
N GLU A 91 -17.68 -0.03 3.74
CA GLU A 91 -16.51 0.04 4.61
C GLU A 91 -16.90 -0.49 5.99
N HIS A 92 -16.50 -1.73 6.32
CA HIS A 92 -16.78 -2.31 7.62
C HIS A 92 -15.91 -1.67 8.71
N SER A 93 -16.43 -1.63 9.93
CA SER A 93 -15.62 -1.22 11.09
C SER A 93 -14.45 -2.18 11.30
N PRO A 94 -13.31 -1.72 11.85
CA PRO A 94 -12.15 -2.59 12.07
C PRO A 94 -12.51 -3.78 12.96
N ILE A 95 -12.12 -4.96 12.50
CA ILE A 95 -12.19 -6.18 13.28
C ILE A 95 -11.03 -6.12 14.27
N LYS A 96 -11.37 -5.90 15.54
CA LYS A 96 -10.41 -5.87 16.63
C LYS A 96 -9.95 -7.28 16.95
N VAL A 97 -8.66 -7.52 16.79
CA VAL A 97 -8.02 -8.82 17.02
C VAL A 97 -7.23 -8.77 18.32
N LYS A 98 -7.54 -9.70 19.23
CA LYS A 98 -6.76 -9.86 20.46
C LYS A 98 -5.56 -10.76 20.20
N MET A 99 -4.37 -10.28 20.51
CA MET A 99 -3.16 -11.08 20.37
C MET A 99 -3.14 -12.25 21.36
N GLY A 100 -2.47 -13.34 20.97
CA GLY A 100 -2.08 -14.41 21.88
C GLY A 100 -1.14 -13.91 22.98
N LYS A 101 -0.93 -14.72 24.02
CA LYS A 101 -0.14 -14.33 25.20
C LYS A 101 1.32 -14.14 24.83
N GLU A 102 1.89 -15.07 24.07
CA GLU A 102 3.28 -14.98 23.62
C GLU A 102 3.45 -13.89 22.57
N GLN A 103 2.52 -13.75 21.63
CA GLN A 103 2.52 -12.64 20.68
C GLN A 103 2.49 -11.28 21.40
N ARG A 104 1.63 -11.10 22.40
CA ARG A 104 1.54 -9.85 23.18
C ARG A 104 2.83 -9.56 23.93
N ARG A 105 3.39 -10.55 24.61
CA ARG A 105 4.66 -10.42 25.34
C ARG A 105 5.80 -9.97 24.43
N ILE A 106 5.91 -10.54 23.23
CA ILE A 106 6.91 -10.16 22.24
C ILE A 106 6.66 -8.74 21.75
N TYR A 107 5.40 -8.39 21.47
CA TYR A 107 5.03 -7.05 21.04
C TYR A 107 5.40 -5.98 22.07
N ASP A 108 4.99 -6.16 23.32
CA ASP A 108 5.27 -5.18 24.40
C ASP A 108 6.77 -4.99 24.60
N PHE A 109 7.55 -6.08 24.55
CA PHE A 109 9.00 -6.00 24.65
C PHE A 109 9.61 -5.14 23.53
N ILE A 110 9.18 -5.36 22.29
CA ILE A 110 9.69 -4.64 21.11
C ILE A 110 9.22 -3.19 21.12
N GLU A 111 7.96 -2.94 21.43
CA GLU A 111 7.39 -1.60 21.52
C GLU A 111 8.09 -0.76 22.59
N ASN A 112 8.27 -1.30 23.80
CA ASN A 112 8.98 -0.61 24.88
C ASN A 112 10.43 -0.30 24.49
N LYS A 113 11.15 -1.27 23.92
CA LYS A 113 12.55 -1.09 23.48
C LYS A 113 12.66 0.00 22.41
N TYR A 114 11.75 0.01 21.43
CA TYR A 114 11.83 0.92 20.30
C TYR A 114 11.31 2.32 20.63
N ILE A 115 10.20 2.47 21.34
CA ILE A 115 9.66 3.79 21.71
C ILE A 115 10.61 4.52 22.65
N ALA A 116 11.21 3.82 23.63
CA ALA A 116 12.23 4.42 24.50
C ALA A 116 13.41 4.99 23.69
N SER A 117 13.86 4.25 22.68
CA SER A 117 14.96 4.70 21.80
C SER A 117 14.59 5.88 20.89
N ILE A 118 13.30 6.10 20.60
CA ILE A 118 12.82 7.22 19.79
C ILE A 118 12.67 8.48 20.64
N ASN A 119 12.27 8.37 21.91
CA ASN A 119 12.06 9.49 22.83
C ASN A 119 13.36 10.11 23.37
N GLY A 120 14.43 9.34 23.53
CA GLY A 120 15.66 9.80 24.18
C GLY A 120 16.53 10.76 23.36
N ASP A 121 16.12 11.14 22.16
CA ASP A 121 17.12 11.45 21.13
C ASP A 121 16.70 12.62 20.20
N ASN A 122 16.94 13.85 20.67
CA ASN A 122 16.54 15.15 20.09
C ASN A 122 17.25 15.58 18.77
N GLN A 123 17.94 14.69 18.05
CA GLN A 123 18.69 15.06 16.84
C GLN A 123 18.06 14.55 15.53
N GLN A 124 17.88 15.46 14.57
CA GLN A 124 17.38 15.20 13.22
C GLN A 124 18.54 14.76 12.30
N GLY A 125 18.41 13.61 11.64
CA GLY A 125 19.38 13.14 10.64
C GLY A 125 18.82 12.01 9.76
N THR A 126 19.25 11.96 8.50
CA THR A 126 18.75 11.03 7.45
C THR A 126 18.88 9.56 7.83
N PHE A 127 20.00 9.19 8.47
CA PHE A 127 20.26 7.83 8.97
C PHE A 127 19.27 7.42 10.09
N ARG A 128 18.87 8.36 10.96
CA ARG A 128 17.91 8.08 12.05
C ARG A 128 16.50 7.85 11.50
N ASN A 129 16.11 8.55 10.44
CA ASN A 129 14.82 8.33 9.76
C ASN A 129 14.70 6.90 9.19
N GLN A 130 15.81 6.34 8.69
CA GLN A 130 15.84 4.96 8.20
C GLN A 130 15.73 3.95 9.35
N LEU A 131 16.48 4.16 10.43
CA LEU A 131 16.43 3.31 11.63
C LEU A 131 15.02 3.31 12.27
N THR A 132 14.37 4.46 12.34
CA THR A 132 12.99 4.54 12.85
C THR A 132 12.02 3.80 11.94
N LYS A 133 12.10 3.97 10.60
CA LYS A 133 11.28 3.19 9.65
C LYS A 133 11.48 1.68 9.82
N ALA A 134 12.71 1.24 10.01
CA ALA A 134 13.08 -0.15 10.28
C ALA A 134 12.39 -0.69 11.56
N LYS A 135 12.43 0.07 12.66
CA LYS A 135 11.74 -0.27 13.91
C LYS A 135 10.22 -0.34 13.75
N LEU A 136 9.62 0.54 12.94
CA LEU A 136 8.19 0.48 12.64
C LEU A 136 7.82 -0.78 11.86
N ILE A 137 8.66 -1.22 10.92
CA ILE A 137 8.46 -2.48 10.21
C ILE A 137 8.43 -3.65 11.18
N ARG A 138 9.35 -3.69 12.14
CA ARG A 138 9.39 -4.71 13.19
C ARG A 138 8.11 -4.73 14.05
N LEU A 139 7.57 -3.57 14.42
CA LEU A 139 6.27 -3.49 15.11
C LEU A 139 5.11 -4.03 14.26
N MET A 140 5.06 -3.68 12.97
CA MET A 140 4.06 -4.22 12.04
C MET A 140 4.19 -5.75 11.88
N GLN A 141 5.43 -6.27 11.80
CA GLN A 141 5.71 -7.70 11.71
C GLN A 141 5.15 -8.42 12.94
N VAL A 142 5.44 -7.96 14.16
CA VAL A 142 4.96 -8.61 15.38
C VAL A 142 3.45 -8.48 15.54
N ALA A 143 2.88 -7.34 15.15
CA ALA A 143 1.44 -7.13 15.24
C ALA A 143 0.65 -8.14 14.40
N THR A 144 1.17 -8.54 13.23
CA THR A 144 0.53 -9.58 12.43
C THR A 144 1.01 -10.98 12.77
N ASN A 145 2.32 -11.23 12.74
CA ASN A 145 2.91 -12.57 12.84
C ASN A 145 4.36 -12.47 13.36
N PRO A 146 4.63 -12.75 14.65
CA PRO A 146 5.97 -12.73 15.22
C PRO A 146 7.01 -13.60 14.50
N SER A 147 6.61 -14.65 13.77
CA SER A 147 7.54 -15.49 13.01
C SER A 147 8.25 -14.74 11.87
N LEU A 148 7.73 -13.58 11.45
CA LEU A 148 8.35 -12.67 10.49
C LEU A 148 9.69 -12.12 10.97
N LEU A 149 9.91 -12.12 12.29
CA LEU A 149 11.13 -11.64 12.90
C LEU A 149 12.28 -12.63 12.88
N ASN A 150 12.04 -13.89 12.45
CA ASN A 150 13.10 -14.91 12.33
C ASN A 150 14.18 -14.54 11.30
N LYS A 151 13.86 -13.63 10.38
CA LYS A 151 14.85 -13.05 9.45
C LYS A 151 15.41 -11.75 10.02
N PRO A 152 16.74 -11.56 10.03
CA PRO A 152 17.36 -10.27 10.32
C PRO A 152 16.82 -9.17 9.42
N LEU A 153 16.70 -7.95 9.96
CA LEU A 153 16.08 -6.86 9.22
C LEU A 153 16.93 -6.41 8.04
N GLU A 154 18.25 -6.55 8.18
CA GLU A 154 19.25 -6.29 7.13
C GLU A 154 18.99 -7.16 5.89
N GLU A 155 18.65 -8.44 6.07
CA GLU A 155 18.29 -9.35 4.97
C GLU A 155 16.98 -8.88 4.31
N TYR A 156 15.98 -8.52 5.11
CA TYR A 156 14.71 -7.98 4.59
C TYR A 156 14.89 -6.69 3.77
N TYR A 157 15.79 -5.79 4.19
CA TYR A 157 16.09 -4.56 3.46
C TYR A 157 16.87 -4.82 2.18
N LYS A 158 17.83 -5.76 2.20
CA LYS A 158 18.56 -6.21 0.99
C LYS A 158 17.61 -6.78 -0.06
N ASP A 159 16.66 -7.63 0.34
CA ASP A 159 15.64 -8.20 -0.56
C ASP A 159 14.74 -7.13 -1.20
N LYS A 160 14.59 -5.97 -0.53
CA LYS A 160 13.82 -4.83 -1.04
C LYS A 160 14.67 -3.80 -1.80
N GLY A 161 15.96 -4.09 -2.03
CA GLY A 161 16.87 -3.23 -2.78
C GLY A 161 17.31 -1.97 -2.03
N PHE A 162 17.17 -1.94 -0.71
CA PHE A 162 17.73 -0.87 0.11
C PHE A 162 19.22 -1.13 0.37
N SER A 163 20.08 -0.15 0.09
CA SER A 163 21.55 -0.26 0.14
C SER A 163 22.14 0.02 1.53
N ASP A 164 21.32 0.29 2.53
CA ASP A 164 21.80 0.80 3.82
C ASP A 164 22.06 -0.33 4.81
N ASN A 165 23.27 -0.39 5.34
CA ASN A 165 23.65 -1.30 6.43
C ASN A 165 23.02 -0.82 7.75
N ILE A 166 21.77 -1.19 8.01
CA ILE A 166 21.07 -0.89 9.27
C ILE A 166 21.38 -2.00 10.27
N MET A 167 22.38 -1.78 11.14
CA MET A 167 22.65 -2.70 12.26
C MET A 167 21.59 -2.56 13.37
N ILE A 168 20.73 -3.56 13.51
CA ILE A 168 19.84 -3.72 14.66
C ILE A 168 20.21 -5.01 15.39
N ASP A 169 20.59 -4.91 16.66
CA ASP A 169 20.82 -6.09 17.50
C ASP A 169 19.47 -6.76 17.86
N ASP A 170 19.09 -7.71 17.01
CA ASP A 170 17.90 -8.55 17.13
C ASP A 170 18.16 -9.85 17.91
N SER A 171 19.36 -10.07 18.47
CA SER A 171 19.75 -11.35 19.10
C SER A 171 18.79 -11.77 20.23
N GLU A 172 18.42 -10.81 21.09
CA GLU A 172 17.46 -11.04 22.18
C GLU A 172 16.03 -11.31 21.66
N ILE A 173 15.67 -10.70 20.53
CA ILE A 173 14.37 -10.86 19.87
C ILE A 173 14.28 -12.27 19.25
N LEU A 174 15.32 -12.71 18.54
CA LEU A 174 15.43 -14.03 17.91
C LEU A 174 15.22 -15.18 18.90
N SER A 175 15.80 -15.08 20.10
CA SER A 175 15.63 -16.11 21.14
C SER A 175 14.16 -16.32 21.55
N LYS A 176 13.37 -15.23 21.61
CA LYS A 176 11.97 -15.25 22.04
C LYS A 176 11.01 -15.79 20.97
N ILE A 177 11.35 -15.66 19.69
CA ILE A 177 10.47 -16.09 18.57
C ILE A 177 10.47 -17.60 18.39
N SER A 178 11.59 -18.27 18.71
CA SER A 178 11.71 -19.73 18.57
C SER A 178 10.66 -20.52 19.38
N GLN A 179 10.18 -19.94 20.49
CA GLN A 179 9.13 -20.51 21.33
C GLN A 179 7.73 -20.18 20.79
N TYR A 180 7.54 -19.00 20.20
CA TYR A 180 6.27 -18.55 19.65
C TYR A 180 5.72 -19.51 18.58
N THR A 181 6.52 -19.83 17.57
CA THR A 181 6.06 -20.64 16.41
C THR A 181 5.65 -22.06 16.76
N LYS A 182 6.02 -22.55 17.96
CA LYS A 182 5.64 -23.87 18.46
C LYS A 182 4.34 -23.85 19.26
N ASN A 183 4.01 -22.69 19.84
CA ASN A 183 2.99 -22.58 20.88
C ASN A 183 1.76 -21.79 20.45
N GLU A 184 1.88 -20.90 19.47
CA GLU A 184 0.80 -20.02 19.03
C GLU A 184 0.73 -19.88 17.51
N ILE A 185 -0.51 -19.79 17.02
CA ILE A 185 -0.84 -19.37 15.66
C ILE A 185 -1.02 -17.84 15.69
N PRO A 186 -0.66 -17.10 14.62
CA PRO A 186 -0.97 -15.67 14.54
C PRO A 186 -2.46 -15.39 14.73
N ALA A 187 -2.81 -14.56 15.72
CA ALA A 187 -4.22 -14.32 16.08
C ALA A 187 -5.05 -13.79 14.89
N LYS A 188 -4.45 -12.97 14.02
CA LYS A 188 -5.13 -12.48 12.82
C LYS A 188 -5.50 -13.59 11.84
N PHE A 189 -4.77 -14.71 11.81
CA PHE A 189 -5.09 -15.84 10.92
C PHE A 189 -6.37 -16.55 11.38
N GLU A 190 -6.53 -16.72 12.69
CA GLU A 190 -7.73 -17.32 13.28
C GLU A 190 -8.97 -16.45 13.02
N TYR A 191 -8.89 -15.15 13.33
CA TYR A 191 -9.98 -14.21 13.07
C TYR A 191 -10.30 -14.08 11.56
N LEU A 192 -9.28 -14.15 10.71
CA LEU A 192 -9.46 -14.17 9.27
C LEU A 192 -10.21 -15.42 8.81
N LEU A 193 -9.85 -16.60 9.32
CA LEU A 193 -10.54 -17.85 9.00
C LEU A 193 -12.02 -17.78 9.40
N GLU A 194 -12.31 -17.32 10.62
CA GLU A 194 -13.68 -17.15 11.11
C GLU A 194 -14.49 -16.21 10.21
N LEU A 195 -13.89 -15.13 9.73
CA LEU A 195 -14.53 -14.18 8.83
C LEU A 195 -14.82 -14.79 7.45
N ILE A 196 -13.81 -15.40 6.81
CA ILE A 196 -13.89 -15.75 5.39
C ILE A 196 -14.54 -17.10 5.15
N LYS A 197 -14.47 -18.04 6.10
CA LYS A 197 -14.99 -19.40 5.93
C LYS A 197 -16.45 -19.44 5.48
N PRO A 198 -17.42 -18.79 6.15
CA PRO A 198 -18.82 -18.80 5.70
C PRO A 198 -19.00 -18.11 4.34
N MET A 199 -18.18 -17.09 4.04
CA MET A 199 -18.23 -16.40 2.74
C MET A 199 -17.77 -17.32 1.60
N VAL A 200 -16.67 -18.04 1.80
CA VAL A 200 -16.15 -19.03 0.84
C VAL A 200 -17.13 -20.17 0.65
N GLU A 201 -17.73 -20.68 1.73
CA GLU A 201 -18.76 -21.74 1.69
C GLU A 201 -20.01 -21.29 0.91
N SER A 202 -20.36 -19.99 0.97
CA SER A 202 -21.41 -19.39 0.12
C SER A 202 -20.99 -19.11 -1.32
N GLY A 203 -19.77 -19.51 -1.72
CA GLY A 203 -19.23 -19.37 -3.07
C GLY A 203 -18.63 -18.00 -3.39
N LYS A 204 -18.55 -17.09 -2.41
CA LYS A 204 -17.99 -15.75 -2.60
C LYS A 204 -16.48 -15.82 -2.84
N LYS A 205 -15.99 -14.98 -3.76
CA LYS A 205 -14.57 -14.80 -4.03
C LYS A 205 -14.02 -13.64 -3.22
N ILE A 206 -12.84 -13.84 -2.65
CA ILE A 206 -12.23 -12.92 -1.68
C ILE A 206 -10.78 -12.68 -2.07
N ILE A 207 -10.35 -11.41 -2.04
CA ILE A 207 -8.93 -11.05 -2.06
C ILE A 207 -8.46 -10.70 -0.65
N ILE A 208 -7.33 -11.26 -0.25
CA ILE A 208 -6.69 -10.98 1.04
C ILE A 208 -5.40 -10.23 0.78
N TRP A 209 -5.33 -9.00 1.24
CA TRP A 209 -4.17 -8.14 1.11
C TRP A 209 -3.21 -8.35 2.27
N THR A 210 -1.95 -8.63 1.94
CA THR A 210 -0.85 -8.85 2.89
C THR A 210 0.44 -8.26 2.34
N THR A 211 1.22 -7.58 3.19
CA THR A 211 2.43 -6.87 2.76
C THR A 211 3.67 -7.77 2.86
N PHE A 212 3.68 -8.69 3.81
CA PHE A 212 4.82 -9.58 4.03
C PHE A 212 4.67 -10.88 3.24
N VAL A 213 5.65 -11.19 2.38
CA VAL A 213 5.65 -12.40 1.55
C VAL A 213 5.56 -13.68 2.40
N LYS A 214 6.25 -13.73 3.54
CA LYS A 214 6.13 -14.87 4.45
C LYS A 214 4.71 -15.04 5.02
N ASN A 215 3.95 -13.96 5.23
CA ASN A 215 2.54 -14.09 5.61
C ASN A 215 1.69 -14.67 4.47
N ILE A 216 2.01 -14.38 3.21
CA ILE A 216 1.34 -14.99 2.07
C ILE A 216 1.53 -16.51 2.11
N THR A 217 2.78 -16.96 2.22
CA THR A 217 3.11 -18.39 2.23
C THR A 217 2.56 -19.11 3.47
N ASP A 218 2.72 -18.51 4.66
CA ASP A 218 2.20 -19.10 5.91
C ASP A 218 0.67 -19.19 5.88
N LEU A 219 0.00 -18.16 5.35
CA LEU A 219 -1.46 -18.11 5.29
C LEU A 219 -2.01 -19.10 4.26
N GLU A 220 -1.35 -19.29 3.12
CA GLU A 220 -1.74 -20.30 2.12
C GLU A 220 -1.73 -21.71 2.72
N ILE A 221 -0.66 -22.06 3.45
CA ILE A 221 -0.56 -23.33 4.18
C ILE A 221 -1.65 -23.43 5.25
N PHE A 222 -1.83 -22.38 6.05
CA PHE A 222 -2.83 -22.34 7.11
C PHE A 222 -4.24 -22.55 6.56
N LEU A 223 -4.64 -21.81 5.52
CA LEU A 223 -5.96 -21.96 4.88
C LEU A 223 -6.18 -23.35 4.29
N SER A 224 -5.14 -23.92 3.64
CA SER A 224 -5.18 -25.28 3.10
C SER A 224 -5.46 -26.33 4.18
N ASN A 225 -4.83 -26.21 5.36
CA ASN A 225 -5.08 -27.09 6.50
C ASN A 225 -6.53 -27.05 7.02
N TYR A 226 -7.25 -25.95 6.75
CA TYR A 226 -8.68 -25.80 7.06
C TYR A 226 -9.59 -26.03 5.84
N GLY A 227 -9.05 -26.61 4.76
CA GLY A 227 -9.81 -26.98 3.57
C GLY A 227 -10.18 -25.81 2.65
N ILE A 228 -9.55 -24.63 2.82
CA ILE A 228 -9.77 -23.46 1.99
C ILE A 228 -8.65 -23.39 0.95
N SER A 229 -8.99 -23.67 -0.32
CA SER A 229 -8.06 -23.53 -1.44
C SER A 229 -7.84 -22.05 -1.78
N SER A 230 -6.58 -21.65 -1.85
CA SER A 230 -6.14 -20.30 -2.19
C SER A 230 -4.98 -20.30 -3.18
N LYS A 231 -4.76 -19.18 -3.86
CA LYS A 231 -3.55 -18.91 -4.66
C LYS A 231 -2.95 -17.57 -4.30
N ALA A 232 -1.64 -17.43 -4.51
CA ALA A 232 -0.87 -16.24 -4.18
C ALA A 232 -0.38 -15.47 -5.40
N ILE A 233 -0.42 -14.13 -5.35
CA ILE A 233 0.21 -13.23 -6.34
C ILE A 233 1.10 -12.23 -5.61
N TYR A 234 2.42 -12.37 -5.79
CA TYR A 234 3.43 -11.46 -5.25
C TYR A 234 4.65 -11.40 -6.18
N GLY A 235 5.66 -10.62 -5.81
CA GLY A 235 6.76 -10.23 -6.71
C GLY A 235 7.54 -11.36 -7.38
N GLU A 236 7.59 -12.55 -6.78
CA GLU A 236 8.32 -13.71 -7.33
C GLU A 236 7.50 -14.50 -8.36
N ILE A 237 6.18 -14.32 -8.42
CA ILE A 237 5.36 -15.03 -9.40
C ILE A 237 5.68 -14.47 -10.79
N PRO A 238 6.04 -15.33 -11.77
CA PRO A 238 6.40 -14.88 -13.10
C PRO A 238 5.19 -14.27 -13.83
N VAL A 239 5.49 -13.29 -14.68
CA VAL A 239 4.52 -12.74 -15.65
C VAL A 239 4.54 -13.65 -16.86
N ASP A 240 3.41 -13.79 -17.54
CA ASP A 240 3.32 -14.58 -18.77
C ASP A 240 4.42 -14.20 -19.77
N SER A 241 5.17 -15.20 -20.22
CA SER A 241 6.20 -15.09 -21.25
C SER A 241 5.94 -16.16 -22.28
N ASP A 242 6.16 -15.85 -23.56
CA ASP A 242 5.81 -16.71 -24.71
C ASP A 242 6.51 -18.10 -24.71
N ASP A 243 7.47 -18.34 -23.80
CA ASP A 243 8.39 -19.47 -23.85
C ASP A 243 8.11 -20.62 -22.87
N ASP A 244 7.11 -20.54 -21.97
CA ASP A 244 6.86 -21.64 -21.00
C ASP A 244 5.39 -21.85 -20.61
N PHE A 245 4.75 -22.83 -21.26
CA PHE A 245 3.33 -23.16 -21.05
C PHE A 245 3.04 -23.81 -19.69
N ASP A 246 4.03 -24.46 -19.06
CA ASP A 246 3.83 -25.22 -17.81
C ASP A 246 4.06 -24.39 -16.53
N VAL A 247 4.55 -23.16 -16.66
CA VAL A 247 4.76 -22.27 -15.51
C VAL A 247 3.45 -21.62 -15.08
N GLU A 248 3.14 -21.67 -13.79
CA GLU A 248 2.01 -20.92 -13.22
C GLU A 248 2.34 -19.42 -13.17
N THR A 249 1.68 -18.64 -14.04
CA THR A 249 1.90 -17.20 -14.19
C THR A 249 0.81 -16.40 -13.49
N ARG A 250 1.08 -15.11 -13.21
CA ARG A 250 0.09 -14.21 -12.59
C ARG A 250 -1.21 -14.19 -13.40
N GLU A 251 -1.11 -14.11 -14.72
CA GLU A 251 -2.22 -14.10 -15.66
C GLU A 251 -3.04 -15.39 -15.58
N LYS A 252 -2.39 -16.57 -15.53
CA LYS A 252 -3.07 -17.86 -15.37
C LYS A 252 -3.85 -17.93 -14.06
N ILE A 253 -3.26 -17.51 -12.93
CA ILE A 253 -3.95 -17.46 -11.63
C ILE A 253 -5.16 -16.52 -11.70
N ILE A 254 -5.01 -15.33 -12.28
CA ILE A 254 -6.10 -14.35 -12.39
C ILE A 254 -7.22 -14.90 -13.29
N ASN A 255 -6.87 -15.50 -14.42
CA ASN A 255 -7.84 -16.08 -15.35
C ASN A 255 -8.63 -17.22 -14.70
N GLU A 256 -7.96 -18.11 -13.96
CA GLU A 256 -8.63 -19.14 -13.16
C GLU A 256 -9.55 -18.52 -12.10
N PHE A 257 -9.07 -17.52 -11.36
CA PHE A 257 -9.86 -16.82 -10.36
C PHE A 257 -11.09 -16.10 -10.94
N HIS A 258 -11.11 -15.75 -12.23
CA HIS A 258 -12.30 -15.17 -12.87
C HIS A 258 -13.39 -16.20 -13.18
N LYS A 259 -13.06 -17.49 -13.34
CA LYS A 259 -14.03 -18.53 -13.68
C LYS A 259 -15.05 -18.74 -12.57
N GLU A 260 -16.33 -18.89 -12.91
CA GLU A 260 -17.38 -19.18 -11.92
C GLU A 260 -17.06 -20.44 -11.11
N ASN A 261 -16.61 -21.50 -11.81
CA ASN A 261 -16.19 -22.77 -11.23
C ASN A 261 -14.69 -22.85 -10.91
N SER A 262 -14.07 -21.71 -10.56
CA SER A 262 -12.67 -21.65 -10.12
C SER A 262 -12.38 -22.68 -9.03
N SER A 263 -11.24 -23.38 -9.17
CA SER A 263 -10.72 -24.34 -8.20
C SER A 263 -10.34 -23.73 -6.84
N PHE A 264 -10.24 -22.40 -6.75
CA PHE A 264 -10.04 -21.65 -5.52
C PHE A 264 -10.92 -20.39 -5.48
N LYS A 265 -11.25 -19.92 -4.27
CA LYS A 265 -12.08 -18.72 -4.04
C LYS A 265 -11.36 -17.62 -3.26
N VAL A 266 -10.15 -17.90 -2.77
CA VAL A 266 -9.33 -16.95 -2.03
C VAL A 266 -8.07 -16.63 -2.82
N LEU A 267 -7.83 -15.34 -3.03
CA LEU A 267 -6.61 -14.84 -3.67
C LEU A 267 -5.79 -14.06 -2.62
N LEU A 268 -4.58 -14.50 -2.34
CA LEU A 268 -3.63 -13.79 -1.49
C LEU A 268 -2.78 -12.86 -2.36
N ALA A 269 -2.70 -11.58 -2.03
CA ALA A 269 -2.00 -10.63 -2.88
C ALA A 269 -1.17 -9.60 -2.09
N ASN A 270 -0.03 -9.24 -2.66
CA ASN A 270 0.78 -8.13 -2.15
C ASN A 270 0.41 -6.82 -2.87
N PRO A 271 -0.10 -5.78 -2.16
CA PRO A 271 -0.45 -4.50 -2.79
C PRO A 271 0.70 -3.86 -3.58
N PHE A 272 1.96 -4.07 -3.15
CA PHE A 272 3.14 -3.50 -3.78
C PHE A 272 3.46 -4.16 -5.12
N SER A 273 3.25 -5.47 -5.24
CA SER A 273 3.61 -6.24 -6.45
C SER A 273 2.52 -6.21 -7.51
N VAL A 274 1.31 -5.81 -7.12
CA VAL A 274 0.08 -5.98 -7.89
C VAL A 274 -0.53 -4.63 -8.31
N SER A 275 0.16 -3.52 -7.98
CA SER A 275 -0.27 -2.14 -8.19
C SER A 275 -0.61 -1.79 -9.63
N GLU A 276 0.13 -2.33 -10.61
CA GLU A 276 0.05 -1.84 -12.01
C GLU A 276 -0.75 -2.73 -12.97
N SER A 277 -1.00 -4.02 -12.69
CA SER A 277 -1.31 -4.95 -13.80
C SER A 277 -2.54 -5.85 -13.65
N ILE A 278 -3.32 -5.78 -12.56
CA ILE A 278 -4.46 -6.71 -12.40
C ILE A 278 -5.83 -6.02 -12.30
N SER A 279 -6.86 -6.71 -12.77
CA SER A 279 -8.26 -6.28 -12.71
C SER A 279 -9.09 -7.42 -12.15
N LEU A 280 -9.73 -7.22 -11.00
CA LEU A 280 -10.49 -8.28 -10.30
C LEU A 280 -11.98 -7.94 -10.10
N HIS A 281 -12.36 -6.67 -10.30
CA HIS A 281 -13.71 -6.14 -10.09
C HIS A 281 -14.84 -6.87 -10.82
N LYS A 282 -14.56 -7.72 -11.81
CA LYS A 282 -15.57 -8.53 -12.50
C LYS A 282 -15.89 -9.86 -11.78
N ALA A 283 -14.98 -10.34 -10.94
CA ALA A 283 -15.10 -11.64 -10.29
C ALA A 283 -15.09 -11.57 -8.76
N CYS A 284 -14.55 -10.51 -8.18
CA CYS A 284 -14.38 -10.37 -6.74
C CYS A 284 -14.84 -8.98 -6.29
N HIS A 285 -15.60 -8.96 -5.20
CA HIS A 285 -16.13 -7.75 -4.57
C HIS A 285 -15.84 -7.72 -3.06
N ILE A 286 -15.01 -8.63 -2.54
CA ILE A 286 -14.68 -8.67 -1.11
C ILE A 286 -13.18 -8.60 -0.94
N ALA A 287 -12.71 -7.57 -0.23
CA ALA A 287 -11.31 -7.44 0.15
C ALA A 287 -11.15 -7.45 1.66
N VAL A 288 -10.24 -8.30 2.14
CA VAL A 288 -9.83 -8.35 3.54
C VAL A 288 -8.39 -7.90 3.65
N TYR A 289 -8.13 -6.90 4.48
CA TYR A 289 -6.78 -6.43 4.79
C TYR A 289 -6.30 -7.12 6.06
N LEU A 290 -5.45 -8.14 5.90
CA LEU A 290 -4.78 -8.81 7.02
C LEU A 290 -3.88 -7.81 7.77
N GLU A 291 -3.18 -6.99 7.01
CA GLU A 291 -2.30 -5.94 7.52
C GLU A 291 -2.20 -4.79 6.53
N ARG A 292 -1.87 -3.62 7.06
CA ARG A 292 -1.72 -2.39 6.27
C ARG A 292 -0.43 -1.69 6.68
N THR A 293 0.05 -0.81 5.81
CA THR A 293 1.20 0.05 6.09
C THR A 293 0.77 1.51 6.03
N PHE A 294 1.64 2.44 6.42
CA PHE A 294 1.38 3.87 6.27
C PHE A 294 1.31 4.38 4.81
N ASN A 295 1.55 3.52 3.80
CA ASN A 295 1.51 3.89 2.39
C ASN A 295 0.07 3.93 1.86
N ALA A 296 -0.49 5.14 1.79
CA ALA A 296 -1.85 5.36 1.31
C ALA A 296 -2.02 5.15 -0.20
N GLY A 297 -0.96 5.36 -0.99
CA GLY A 297 -0.99 5.12 -2.45
C GLY A 297 -1.27 3.66 -2.77
N HIS A 298 -0.51 2.73 -2.17
CA HIS A 298 -0.73 1.30 -2.35
C HIS A 298 -2.08 0.85 -1.78
N PHE A 299 -2.50 1.45 -0.66
CA PHE A 299 -3.80 1.17 -0.08
C PHE A 299 -4.95 1.53 -1.04
N ILE A 300 -4.97 2.74 -1.60
CA ILE A 300 -6.01 3.16 -2.56
C ILE A 300 -5.96 2.32 -3.83
N GLN A 301 -4.77 2.08 -4.38
CA GLN A 301 -4.62 1.26 -5.60
C GLN A 301 -5.08 -0.19 -5.41
N SER A 302 -4.94 -0.73 -4.19
CA SER A 302 -5.44 -2.06 -3.84
C SER A 302 -6.97 -2.10 -3.82
N LYS A 303 -7.64 -1.08 -3.28
CA LYS A 303 -9.11 -0.95 -3.30
C LYS A 303 -9.62 -0.90 -4.73
N ASP A 304 -8.92 -0.15 -5.57
CA ASP A 304 -9.25 0.00 -6.98
C ASP A 304 -9.18 -1.31 -7.78
N ARG A 305 -8.58 -2.40 -7.26
CA ARG A 305 -8.57 -3.70 -7.95
C ARG A 305 -9.95 -4.34 -8.06
N ILE A 306 -10.81 -4.10 -7.07
CA ILE A 306 -12.18 -4.64 -7.00
C ILE A 306 -13.27 -3.56 -7.03
N HIS A 307 -12.92 -2.29 -6.88
CA HIS A 307 -13.83 -1.14 -6.96
C HIS A 307 -13.36 -0.15 -8.02
N ARG A 308 -13.87 -0.30 -9.24
CA ARG A 308 -13.52 0.58 -10.36
C ARG A 308 -14.65 0.67 -11.37
N TYR A 309 -14.46 1.47 -12.40
CA TYR A 309 -15.37 1.56 -13.53
C TYR A 309 -15.61 0.19 -14.18
N GLY A 310 -16.85 -0.08 -14.59
CA GLY A 310 -17.28 -1.36 -15.17
C GLY A 310 -17.96 -2.30 -14.19
N LEU A 311 -18.19 -1.87 -12.93
CA LEU A 311 -19.06 -2.58 -11.98
C LEU A 311 -20.53 -2.48 -12.40
N ASN A 312 -21.29 -3.54 -12.12
CA ASN A 312 -22.75 -3.50 -12.26
C ASN A 312 -23.34 -2.62 -11.16
N ALA A 313 -24.51 -2.00 -11.41
CA ALA A 313 -25.16 -1.12 -10.43
C ALA A 313 -25.49 -1.84 -9.12
N ASP A 314 -25.78 -3.14 -9.18
CA ASP A 314 -26.12 -3.97 -8.03
C ASP A 314 -24.89 -4.61 -7.35
N SER A 315 -23.68 -4.39 -7.86
CA SER A 315 -22.46 -4.92 -7.27
C SER A 315 -22.19 -4.24 -5.93
N VAL A 316 -22.14 -5.04 -4.86
CA VAL A 316 -21.77 -4.57 -3.51
C VAL A 316 -20.31 -4.95 -3.24
N THR A 317 -19.43 -3.95 -3.24
CA THR A 317 -18.03 -4.13 -2.85
C THR A 317 -17.86 -3.91 -1.35
N GLU A 318 -17.23 -4.86 -0.65
CA GLU A 318 -17.04 -4.85 0.80
C GLU A 318 -15.56 -4.86 1.18
N TYR A 319 -15.18 -4.02 2.16
CA TYR A 319 -13.83 -3.93 2.69
C TYR A 319 -13.81 -4.26 4.18
N TYR A 320 -12.94 -5.19 4.57
CA TYR A 320 -12.71 -5.61 5.95
C TYR A 320 -11.28 -5.31 6.39
N TYR A 321 -11.12 -4.83 7.63
CA TYR A 321 -9.83 -4.39 8.16
C TYR A 321 -9.51 -5.14 9.46
N MET A 322 -8.48 -5.99 9.45
CA MET A 322 -7.95 -6.58 10.68
C MET A 322 -7.09 -5.55 11.40
N THR A 323 -7.25 -5.42 12.71
CA THR A 323 -6.49 -4.47 13.54
C THR A 323 -6.25 -5.10 14.90
N CYS A 324 -5.00 -5.37 15.24
CA CYS A 324 -4.69 -5.87 16.58
C CYS A 324 -4.90 -4.78 17.64
N GLU A 325 -5.60 -5.15 18.72
CA GLU A 325 -5.82 -4.27 19.87
C GLU A 325 -4.50 -3.84 20.50
N ASP A 326 -4.46 -2.60 21.02
CA ASP A 326 -3.32 -2.04 21.75
C ASP A 326 -1.99 -2.17 21.00
N SER A 327 -2.03 -1.83 19.71
CA SER A 327 -0.88 -2.00 18.81
C SER A 327 -0.78 -0.88 17.76
N ILE A 328 0.31 -0.92 16.99
CA ILE A 328 0.59 -0.04 15.86
C ILE A 328 -0.52 -0.09 14.79
N ASP A 329 -1.28 -1.18 14.70
CA ASP A 329 -2.35 -1.32 13.70
C ASP A 329 -3.45 -0.26 13.87
N GLU A 330 -3.81 0.10 15.11
CA GLU A 330 -4.83 1.13 15.37
C GLU A 330 -4.33 2.50 14.90
N THR A 331 -3.06 2.82 15.17
CA THR A 331 -2.43 4.04 14.66
C THR A 331 -2.38 4.04 13.13
N ILE A 332 -2.01 2.92 12.50
CA ILE A 332 -2.00 2.77 11.03
C ILE A 332 -3.42 2.96 10.49
N HIS A 333 -4.45 2.40 11.12
CA HIS A 333 -5.83 2.53 10.69
C HIS A 333 -6.24 4.00 10.60
N GLU A 334 -6.08 4.75 11.69
CA GLU A 334 -6.47 6.16 11.75
C GLU A 334 -5.65 7.04 10.81
N ARG A 335 -4.33 6.80 10.74
CA ARG A 335 -3.44 7.55 9.85
C ARG A 335 -3.75 7.28 8.38
N LEU A 336 -4.03 6.03 7.99
CA LEU A 336 -4.45 5.71 6.63
C LEU A 336 -5.79 6.34 6.28
N LYS A 337 -6.79 6.26 7.17
CA LYS A 337 -8.10 6.89 6.94
C LYS A 337 -7.96 8.40 6.69
N PHE A 338 -7.10 9.06 7.46
CA PHE A 338 -6.78 10.47 7.25
C PHE A 338 -6.08 10.72 5.91
N LYS A 339 -5.05 9.95 5.58
CA LYS A 339 -4.31 10.09 4.31
C LYS A 339 -5.19 9.81 3.10
N GLU A 340 -5.99 8.74 3.15
CA GLU A 340 -6.97 8.39 2.12
C GLU A 340 -7.97 9.51 1.90
N ARG A 341 -8.59 10.04 2.97
CA ARG A 341 -9.52 11.17 2.85
C ARG A 341 -8.85 12.36 2.16
N ARG A 342 -7.63 12.72 2.55
CA ARG A 342 -6.89 13.82 1.93
C ARG A 342 -6.57 13.56 0.46
N MET A 343 -6.19 12.33 0.11
CA MET A 343 -5.92 11.94 -1.27
C MET A 343 -7.20 11.95 -2.11
N ASN A 344 -8.32 11.46 -1.59
CA ASN A 344 -9.60 11.48 -2.28
C ASN A 344 -10.13 12.91 -2.45
N GLU A 345 -10.06 13.75 -1.41
CA GLU A 345 -10.35 15.20 -1.53
C GLU A 345 -9.46 15.85 -2.57
N ALA A 346 -8.19 15.43 -2.65
CA ALA A 346 -7.27 15.92 -3.66
C ALA A 346 -7.64 15.47 -5.07
N ILE A 347 -8.09 14.23 -5.21
CA ILE A 347 -8.52 13.67 -6.49
C ILE A 347 -9.85 14.28 -6.97
N GLU A 348 -10.71 14.73 -6.05
CA GLU A 348 -12.03 15.27 -6.42
C GLU A 348 -12.02 16.81 -6.62
N LYS A 349 -11.02 17.52 -6.10
CA LYS A 349 -10.89 18.99 -6.24
C LYS A 349 -10.42 19.43 -7.63
N ASN A 350 -10.96 20.58 -8.05
CA ASN A 350 -10.50 21.39 -9.17
C ASN A 350 -10.14 22.80 -8.67
N PRO A 351 -8.94 23.34 -8.96
CA PRO A 351 -7.83 22.71 -9.71
C PRO A 351 -7.17 21.56 -8.92
N ILE A 352 -6.30 20.77 -9.57
CA ILE A 352 -5.59 19.64 -8.93
C ILE A 352 -4.80 20.20 -7.75
N PRO A 353 -5.12 19.81 -6.51
CA PRO A 353 -4.30 20.18 -5.37
C PRO A 353 -3.00 19.40 -5.43
N LEU A 354 -1.95 20.10 -5.04
CA LEU A 354 -0.58 19.65 -5.20
C LEU A 354 -0.32 18.51 -4.23
N PHE A 355 0.06 17.33 -4.75
CA PHE A 355 0.69 16.34 -3.90
C PHE A 355 2.08 16.87 -3.61
N PHE A 356 2.27 17.42 -2.42
CA PHE A 356 3.61 17.70 -1.98
C PHE A 356 4.25 16.37 -1.61
N ASN A 357 5.40 16.04 -2.17
CA ASN A 357 6.30 15.06 -1.55
C ASN A 357 6.74 15.48 -0.14
N ALA A 358 6.63 16.77 0.21
CA ALA A 358 6.76 17.21 1.60
C ALA A 358 5.72 16.53 2.51
N LEU A 359 4.57 16.10 1.96
CA LEU A 359 3.61 15.30 2.70
C LEU A 359 4.16 13.93 3.06
N ASP A 360 4.99 13.25 2.26
CA ASP A 360 5.46 11.91 2.65
C ASP A 360 6.51 11.94 3.77
N GLU A 361 7.43 12.92 3.76
CA GLU A 361 8.35 13.13 4.89
C GLU A 361 7.65 13.71 6.12
N ASP A 362 6.77 14.71 5.95
CA ASP A 362 5.96 15.23 7.05
C ASP A 362 4.99 14.19 7.58
N PHE A 363 4.39 13.36 6.72
CA PHE A 363 3.52 12.27 7.14
C PHE A 363 4.32 11.21 7.86
N ALA A 364 5.50 10.80 7.38
CA ALA A 364 6.34 9.86 8.11
C ALA A 364 6.67 10.39 9.51
N ASN A 365 7.03 11.66 9.64
CA ASN A 365 7.28 12.30 10.93
C ASN A 365 6.01 12.39 11.80
N GLN A 366 4.87 12.71 11.22
CA GLN A 366 3.58 12.73 11.92
C GLN A 366 3.10 11.32 12.32
N ASP A 367 3.39 10.30 11.53
CA ASP A 367 3.08 8.91 11.80
C ASP A 367 3.89 8.44 13.01
N ILE A 368 5.18 8.75 13.05
CA ILE A 368 6.05 8.50 14.22
C ILE A 368 5.49 9.20 15.47
N LYS A 369 5.12 10.49 15.36
CA LYS A 369 4.52 11.24 16.47
C LYS A 369 3.19 10.62 16.94
N ALA A 370 2.36 10.14 16.02
CA ALA A 370 1.10 9.48 16.36
C ALA A 370 1.34 8.17 17.12
N ILE A 371 2.32 7.37 16.68
CA ILE A 371 2.69 6.11 17.34
C ILE A 371 3.15 6.37 18.78
N ILE A 372 4.03 7.35 18.99
CA ILE A 372 4.50 7.72 20.33
C ILE A 372 3.33 8.18 21.21
N LYS A 373 2.45 9.03 20.66
CA LYS A 373 1.27 9.53 21.38
C LYS A 373 0.34 8.40 21.82
N ASP A 374 0.06 7.45 20.92
CA ASP A 374 -0.83 6.33 21.21
C ASP A 374 -0.18 5.38 22.23
N TYR A 375 1.12 5.11 22.12
CA TYR A 375 1.87 4.37 23.14
C TYR A 375 1.78 5.02 24.52
N VAL A 376 2.01 6.33 24.62
CA VAL A 376 1.93 7.06 25.90
C VAL A 376 0.51 7.00 26.47
N LYS A 377 -0.52 7.08 25.62
CA LYS A 377 -1.92 6.98 26.03
C LYS A 377 -2.31 5.60 26.56
N ARG A 378 -1.67 4.53 26.06
CA ARG A 378 -1.94 3.16 26.55
C ARG A 378 -1.24 2.83 27.87
N ASN A 379 -0.15 3.52 28.18
CA ASN A 379 0.70 3.25 29.36
C ASN A 379 0.53 4.26 30.51
N ASN A 380 -0.26 5.32 30.31
CA ASN A 380 -0.70 6.27 31.33
C ASN A 380 -2.17 6.04 31.64
#